data_AF-A0A9E0XXP2-F1
#
_entry.id   AF-A0A9E0XXP2-F1
#
_cell.length_a   1.000
_cell.length_b   1.000
_cell.length_c   1.000
_cell.angle_alpha   90.00
_cell.angle_beta   90.00
_cell.angle_gamma   90.00
#
_symmetry.space_group_name_H-M   'P 1'
#
loop_
_entity.id
_entity.type
_entity.pdbx_description
1 polymer ?
#
loop_
_entity_poly.entity_id
_entity_poly.type
_entity_poly.pdbx_seq_one_letter_code
_entity_poly.pdbx_strand_id
1 'polypeptide(L)'
;MNRRSFLIASSMAVAAGTILPSALKALTKTGITSSTEENFSLEVITDNPDKASAMLEKFAKEGNFQTTNLKYAEYSVSGNAVGDIVLVKNGRLIDFTNSNDNLSQGLKEIRSTLKLPSLISNPVRVRLFTKSDNNASKIFVMQKGQIIKQIDPLSYGNYSFTGKAGITKINISESGVKIMDSDCRHKICSKMKAITKAGDFLTCIPNELHIFAE
;
A
#
# COMPACT_ATOMS: atom_id res chain seq x y z
N MET A 1 13.73 -4.46 24.37
CA MET A 1 14.39 -4.60 23.06
C MET A 1 14.31 -3.26 22.33
N ASN A 2 15.38 -2.84 21.65
CA ASN A 2 15.55 -1.48 21.16
C ASN A 2 14.86 -1.29 19.79
N ARG A 3 14.04 -0.24 19.65
CA ARG A 3 13.13 0.07 18.51
C ARG A 3 13.81 0.19 17.14
N ARG A 4 15.15 0.11 17.07
CA ARG A 4 15.97 0.30 15.86
C ARG A 4 16.65 -0.97 15.33
N SER A 5 16.60 -2.08 16.06
CA SER A 5 17.28 -3.32 15.65
C SER A 5 16.58 -4.05 14.49
N PHE A 6 15.42 -3.55 14.05
CA PHE A 6 14.54 -4.18 13.05
C PHE A 6 15.11 -4.17 11.61
N LEU A 7 16.01 -3.25 11.25
CA LEU A 7 16.45 -3.09 9.85
C LEU A 7 17.76 -3.79 9.48
N ILE A 8 18.53 -4.30 10.45
CA ILE A 8 19.90 -4.79 10.18
C ILE A 8 19.94 -6.31 9.97
N ALA A 9 19.00 -7.07 10.53
CA ALA A 9 19.03 -8.53 10.47
C ALA A 9 18.55 -9.11 9.13
N SER A 10 17.75 -8.37 8.35
CA SER A 10 17.17 -8.84 7.08
C SER A 10 18.01 -8.51 5.84
N SER A 11 19.10 -7.74 5.97
CA SER A 11 19.98 -7.34 4.86
C SER A 11 21.35 -8.03 4.84
N MET A 12 21.64 -8.92 5.78
CA MET A 12 22.92 -9.67 5.82
C MET A 12 22.67 -11.17 5.66
N ALA A 13 22.37 -11.58 4.43
CA ALA A 13 22.45 -12.98 4.02
C ALA A 13 23.36 -13.10 2.78
N VAL A 14 24.58 -13.58 3.05
CA VAL A 14 25.47 -14.34 2.18
C VAL A 14 26.12 -13.62 0.98
N ALA A 15 27.25 -12.97 1.25
CA ALA A 15 28.35 -12.87 0.30
C ALA A 15 29.58 -13.60 0.88
N ALA A 16 29.50 -14.92 0.96
CA ALA A 16 30.66 -15.79 1.19
C ALA A 16 30.94 -16.49 -0.15
N GLY A 17 32.12 -16.21 -0.71
CA GLY A 17 32.39 -16.39 -2.13
C GLY A 17 32.70 -17.82 -2.58
N THR A 18 32.79 -17.96 -3.90
CA THR A 18 33.77 -18.81 -4.60
C THR A 18 34.00 -18.24 -6.00
N ILE A 19 35.27 -18.00 -6.31
CA ILE A 19 35.81 -17.68 -7.64
C ILE A 19 35.82 -18.98 -8.45
N LEU A 20 35.25 -19.03 -9.67
CA LEU A 20 35.75 -19.85 -10.79
C LEU A 20 35.21 -19.31 -12.15
N PRO A 21 36.01 -19.38 -13.25
CA PRO A 21 35.69 -18.75 -14.53
C PRO A 21 35.08 -19.71 -15.57
N SER A 22 34.31 -19.14 -16.50
CA SER A 22 34.05 -19.59 -17.89
C SER A 22 33.58 -21.02 -18.16
N ALA A 23 32.31 -21.21 -18.53
CA ALA A 23 31.86 -21.95 -19.73
C ALA A 23 30.33 -22.10 -19.77
N LEU A 24 29.74 -21.85 -20.94
CA LEU A 24 28.36 -22.18 -21.28
C LEU A 24 28.01 -23.63 -20.93
N LYS A 25 26.81 -23.84 -20.37
CA LYS A 25 25.90 -24.92 -20.80
C LYS A 25 24.47 -24.56 -20.46
N ALA A 26 23.68 -24.44 -21.52
CA ALA A 26 22.23 -24.37 -21.47
C ALA A 26 21.68 -25.55 -20.67
N LEU A 27 20.99 -25.22 -19.57
CA LEU A 27 19.92 -26.04 -19.01
C LEU A 27 18.78 -25.06 -18.73
N THR A 28 17.90 -24.95 -19.72
CA THR A 28 16.52 -24.53 -19.56
C THR A 28 15.85 -25.45 -18.55
N LYS A 29 16.08 -25.17 -17.26
CA LYS A 29 15.30 -25.76 -16.19
C LYS A 29 14.01 -24.97 -16.13
N THR A 30 12.97 -25.62 -16.65
CA THR A 30 11.57 -25.38 -16.35
C THR A 30 11.38 -24.98 -14.88
N GLY A 31 11.41 -23.68 -14.64
CA GLY A 31 10.93 -23.06 -13.42
C GLY A 31 9.59 -22.43 -13.76
N ILE A 32 8.51 -23.20 -13.62
CA ILE A 32 7.21 -22.60 -13.31
C ILE A 32 7.44 -21.89 -11.96
N THR A 33 7.86 -20.64 -12.01
CA THR A 33 7.88 -19.75 -10.85
C THR A 33 6.61 -18.93 -10.96
N SER A 34 5.48 -19.59 -10.68
CA SER A 34 4.31 -18.87 -10.20
C SER A 34 4.56 -18.46 -8.75
N SER A 35 5.47 -17.52 -8.51
CA SER A 35 5.43 -16.76 -7.26
C SER A 35 4.56 -15.55 -7.54
N THR A 36 3.24 -15.75 -7.56
CA THR A 36 2.31 -14.64 -7.32
C THR A 36 2.76 -13.99 -6.01
N GLU A 37 3.36 -12.81 -6.09
CA GLU A 37 3.72 -12.04 -4.91
C GLU A 37 2.43 -11.87 -4.07
N GLU A 38 2.42 -12.44 -2.86
CA GLU A 38 1.24 -12.35 -2.00
C GLU A 38 1.12 -10.92 -1.46
N ASN A 39 0.17 -10.18 -2.01
CA ASN A 39 -0.19 -8.86 -1.53
C ASN A 39 -1.09 -9.00 -0.30
N PHE A 40 -0.68 -8.45 0.83
CA PHE A 40 -1.55 -8.42 2.03
C PHE A 40 -1.40 -7.13 2.82
N SER A 41 -2.46 -6.81 3.56
CA SER A 41 -2.52 -5.73 4.54
C SER A 41 -3.24 -6.25 5.78
N LEU A 42 -2.52 -6.28 6.90
CA LEU A 42 -3.03 -6.66 8.21
C LEU A 42 -3.01 -5.42 9.11
N GLU A 43 -4.18 -5.00 9.56
CA GLU A 43 -4.40 -3.80 10.34
C GLU A 43 -5.05 -4.15 11.68
N VAL A 44 -4.60 -3.50 12.75
CA VAL A 44 -5.16 -3.63 14.09
C VAL A 44 -5.35 -2.24 14.66
N ILE A 45 -6.55 -1.93 15.15
CA ILE A 45 -6.83 -0.72 15.91
C ILE A 45 -6.85 -1.10 17.40
N THR A 46 -5.96 -0.54 18.20
CA THR A 46 -5.76 -0.94 19.61
C THR A 46 -5.27 0.22 20.49
N ASP A 47 -5.45 0.11 21.80
CA ASP A 47 -4.79 0.93 22.83
C ASP A 47 -3.39 0.39 23.21
N ASN A 48 -3.00 -0.78 22.73
CA ASN A 48 -1.73 -1.43 23.04
C ASN A 48 -0.89 -1.71 21.78
N PRO A 49 -0.35 -0.65 21.13
CA PRO A 49 0.37 -0.79 19.86
C PRO A 49 1.65 -1.61 19.97
N ASP A 50 2.36 -1.56 21.10
CA ASP A 50 3.57 -2.35 21.35
C ASP A 50 3.25 -3.85 21.38
N LYS A 51 2.17 -4.26 22.05
CA LYS A 51 1.74 -5.67 22.07
C LYS A 51 1.22 -6.11 20.71
N ALA A 52 0.42 -5.28 20.05
CA ALA A 52 -0.09 -5.60 18.72
C ALA A 52 1.05 -5.78 17.70
N SER A 53 2.03 -4.89 17.66
CA SER A 53 3.16 -4.99 16.74
C SER A 53 3.96 -6.28 16.92
N ALA A 54 4.27 -6.67 18.16
CA ALA A 54 4.95 -7.92 18.47
C ALA A 54 4.15 -9.15 18.01
N MET A 55 2.83 -9.13 18.21
CA MET A 55 1.95 -10.22 17.78
C MET A 55 1.82 -10.29 16.25
N LEU A 56 1.70 -9.16 15.57
CA LEU A 56 1.67 -9.10 14.10
C LEU A 56 2.98 -9.62 13.50
N GLU A 57 4.12 -9.29 14.11
CA GLU A 57 5.42 -9.78 13.68
C GLU A 57 5.54 -11.30 13.85
N LYS A 58 5.14 -11.83 15.01
CA LYS A 58 5.09 -13.28 15.27
C LYS A 58 4.20 -13.97 14.23
N PHE A 59 2.99 -13.46 14.04
CA PHE A 59 2.03 -13.97 13.08
C PHE A 59 2.57 -13.99 11.65
N ALA A 60 3.25 -12.93 11.21
CA ALA A 60 3.82 -12.89 9.86
C ALA A 60 4.96 -13.90 9.66
N LYS A 61 5.78 -14.13 10.70
CA LYS A 61 6.85 -15.14 10.67
C LYS A 61 6.29 -16.56 10.63
N GLU A 62 5.23 -16.84 11.40
CA GLU A 62 4.63 -18.17 11.50
C GLU A 62 3.69 -18.49 10.31
N GLY A 63 3.05 -17.47 9.73
CA GLY A 63 2.10 -17.61 8.63
C GLY A 63 2.71 -17.81 7.24
N ASN A 64 4.03 -17.97 7.13
CA ASN A 64 4.77 -18.09 5.86
C ASN A 64 4.52 -16.94 4.86
N PHE A 65 4.19 -15.74 5.34
CA PHE A 65 4.16 -14.57 4.45
C PHE A 65 5.58 -14.35 3.95
N GLN A 66 5.82 -14.46 2.63
CA GLN A 66 7.15 -14.31 2.05
C GLN A 66 7.76 -12.96 2.50
N THR A 67 8.77 -13.06 3.36
CA THR A 67 9.17 -11.99 4.29
C THR A 67 10.04 -10.90 3.66
N THR A 68 10.32 -10.99 2.36
CA THR A 68 11.31 -10.12 1.71
C THR A 68 10.87 -8.66 1.59
N ASN A 69 9.58 -8.34 1.75
CA ASN A 69 9.04 -6.98 1.55
C ASN A 69 8.01 -6.53 2.62
N LEU A 70 8.11 -7.03 3.85
CA LEU A 70 7.22 -6.61 4.93
C LEU A 70 7.53 -5.16 5.36
N LYS A 71 6.49 -4.33 5.36
CA LYS A 71 6.50 -2.94 5.82
C LYS A 71 5.58 -2.80 7.02
N TYR A 72 5.94 -1.84 7.86
CA TYR A 72 5.27 -1.53 9.11
C TYR A 72 4.90 -0.05 9.16
N ALA A 73 3.73 0.26 9.69
CA ALA A 73 3.30 1.63 9.94
C ALA A 73 2.38 1.73 11.16
N GLU A 74 2.46 2.87 11.86
CA GLU A 74 1.58 3.22 12.97
C GLU A 74 0.94 4.59 12.71
N TYR A 75 -0.34 4.73 13.06
CA TYR A 75 -1.08 5.97 12.95
C TYR A 75 -1.93 6.19 14.19
N SER A 76 -1.80 7.35 14.83
CA SER A 76 -2.73 7.76 15.89
C SER A 76 -4.10 8.08 15.29
N VAL A 77 -5.16 7.57 15.91
CA VAL A 77 -6.56 7.85 15.57
C VAL A 77 -7.12 8.76 16.65
N SER A 78 -7.66 9.91 16.27
CA SER A 78 -8.26 10.85 17.22
C SER A 78 -9.69 10.46 17.57
N GLY A 79 -10.06 10.61 18.84
CA GLY A 79 -11.40 10.29 19.33
C GLY A 79 -11.60 8.81 19.63
N ASN A 80 -12.86 8.39 19.77
CA ASN A 80 -13.18 7.01 20.10
C ASN A 80 -13.40 6.19 18.81
N ALA A 81 -12.84 4.98 18.75
CA ALA A 81 -13.08 4.04 17.67
C ALA A 81 -13.23 2.61 18.18
N VAL A 82 -13.92 1.77 17.42
CA VAL A 82 -13.97 0.33 17.69
C VAL A 82 -12.66 -0.28 17.21
N GLY A 83 -11.87 -0.77 18.15
CA GLY A 83 -10.70 -1.58 17.87
C GLY A 83 -11.12 -2.93 17.31
N ASP A 84 -10.52 -3.35 16.21
CA ASP A 84 -10.62 -4.71 15.68
C ASP A 84 -9.44 -5.01 14.74
N ILE A 85 -9.44 -6.20 14.16
CA ILE A 85 -8.43 -6.69 13.22
C ILE A 85 -9.04 -6.77 11.82
N VAL A 86 -8.31 -6.27 10.83
CA VAL A 86 -8.66 -6.35 9.42
C VAL A 86 -7.51 -7.00 8.67
N LEU A 87 -7.79 -8.11 7.98
CA LEU A 87 -6.87 -8.71 7.02
C LEU A 87 -7.43 -8.59 5.60
N VAL A 88 -6.68 -7.96 4.73
CA VAL A 88 -6.88 -8.00 3.28
C VAL A 88 -5.77 -8.84 2.68
N LYS A 89 -6.12 -9.89 1.92
CA LYS A 89 -5.16 -10.71 1.17
C LYS A 89 -5.60 -10.76 -0.28
N ASN A 90 -4.68 -10.41 -1.19
CA ASN A 90 -4.91 -10.34 -2.64
C ASN A 90 -6.15 -9.52 -3.01
N GLY A 91 -6.32 -8.35 -2.39
CA GLY A 91 -7.44 -7.44 -2.63
C GLY A 91 -8.78 -7.90 -2.05
N ARG A 92 -8.81 -9.02 -1.30
CA ARG A 92 -10.03 -9.54 -0.67
C ARG A 92 -9.97 -9.42 0.84
N LEU A 93 -11.04 -8.92 1.43
CA LEU A 93 -11.23 -8.96 2.88
C LEU A 93 -11.38 -10.42 3.31
N ILE A 94 -10.59 -10.82 4.30
CA ILE A 94 -10.60 -12.17 4.84
C ILE A 94 -11.46 -12.19 6.11
N ASP A 95 -12.55 -12.96 6.07
CA ASP A 95 -13.32 -13.28 7.27
C ASP A 95 -12.67 -14.45 8.01
N PHE A 96 -11.87 -14.10 9.03
CA PHE A 96 -11.19 -15.08 9.88
C PHE A 96 -12.07 -15.58 11.04
N THR A 97 -13.27 -15.01 11.25
CA THR A 97 -14.09 -15.35 12.42
C THR A 97 -14.70 -16.73 12.31
N ASN A 98 -15.12 -17.09 11.09
CA ASN A 98 -15.80 -18.35 10.79
C ASN A 98 -14.89 -19.46 10.26
N SER A 99 -13.63 -19.16 9.93
CA SER A 99 -12.68 -20.14 9.43
C SER A 99 -11.83 -20.76 10.54
N ASN A 100 -11.35 -21.98 10.32
CA ASN A 100 -10.49 -22.74 11.25
C ASN A 100 -9.09 -23.02 10.67
N ASP A 101 -8.72 -22.42 9.54
CA ASP A 101 -7.36 -22.50 9.01
C ASP A 101 -6.31 -21.83 9.94
N ASN A 102 -5.04 -22.17 9.76
CA ASN A 102 -3.94 -21.68 10.61
C ASN A 102 -3.86 -20.15 10.66
N LEU A 103 -4.11 -19.49 9.53
CA LEU A 103 -4.12 -18.04 9.42
C LEU A 103 -5.23 -17.45 10.29
N SER A 104 -6.43 -18.04 10.21
CA SER A 104 -7.59 -17.60 10.97
C SER A 104 -7.43 -17.86 12.47
N GLN A 105 -6.81 -18.98 12.85
CA GLN A 105 -6.48 -19.27 14.25
C GLN A 105 -5.50 -18.26 14.83
N GLY A 106 -4.44 -17.90 14.09
CA GLY A 106 -3.50 -16.87 14.50
C GLY A 106 -4.18 -15.51 14.70
N LEU A 107 -5.07 -15.09 13.78
CA LEU A 107 -5.83 -13.85 13.96
C LEU A 107 -6.79 -13.90 15.17
N LYS A 108 -7.42 -15.05 15.44
CA LYS A 108 -8.24 -15.25 16.65
C LYS A 108 -7.41 -15.15 17.93
N GLU A 109 -6.17 -15.65 17.95
CA GLU A 109 -5.24 -15.51 19.08
C GLU A 109 -4.87 -14.04 19.32
N ILE A 110 -4.58 -13.28 18.25
CA ILE A 110 -4.32 -11.84 18.35
C ILE A 110 -5.55 -11.11 18.89
N ARG A 111 -6.73 -11.42 18.36
CA ARG A 111 -8.00 -10.81 18.77
C ARG A 111 -8.30 -11.05 20.24
N SER A 112 -8.17 -12.28 20.72
CA SER A 112 -8.41 -12.62 22.14
C SER A 112 -7.39 -11.97 23.07
N THR A 113 -6.12 -11.96 22.67
CA THR A 113 -5.01 -11.43 23.46
C THR A 113 -5.03 -9.91 23.59
N LEU A 114 -5.54 -9.21 22.57
CA LEU A 114 -5.76 -7.76 22.56
C LEU A 114 -7.15 -7.36 23.07
N LYS A 115 -8.01 -8.33 23.42
CA LYS A 115 -9.39 -8.10 23.89
C LYS A 115 -10.24 -7.30 22.88
N LEU A 116 -10.22 -7.74 21.62
CA LEU A 116 -10.94 -7.12 20.51
C LEU A 116 -12.18 -7.94 20.09
N PRO A 117 -13.25 -7.31 19.57
CA PRO A 117 -13.40 -5.87 19.40
C PRO A 117 -13.72 -5.16 20.71
N SER A 118 -13.31 -3.91 20.84
CA SER A 118 -13.62 -3.07 22.00
C SER A 118 -13.67 -1.58 21.61
N LEU A 119 -14.40 -0.77 22.37
CA LEU A 119 -14.42 0.68 22.16
C LEU A 119 -13.20 1.30 22.85
N ILE A 120 -12.36 1.98 22.08
CA ILE A 120 -11.06 2.49 22.54
C ILE A 120 -10.99 4.00 22.30
N SER A 121 -10.48 4.73 23.30
CA SER A 121 -10.24 6.17 23.19
C SER A 121 -8.84 6.47 22.68
N ASN A 122 -8.75 7.32 21.66
CA ASN A 122 -7.54 7.70 20.93
C ASN A 122 -6.65 6.49 20.55
N PRO A 123 -7.19 5.47 19.85
CA PRO A 123 -6.44 4.27 19.55
C PRO A 123 -5.29 4.52 18.57
N VAL A 124 -4.38 3.56 18.49
CA VAL A 124 -3.36 3.50 17.46
C VAL A 124 -3.73 2.42 16.46
N ARG A 125 -3.68 2.77 15.17
CA ARG A 125 -3.76 1.82 14.07
C ARG A 125 -2.36 1.32 13.76
N VAL A 126 -2.12 0.05 14.03
CA VAL A 126 -0.90 -0.68 13.70
C VAL A 126 -1.15 -1.44 12.40
N ARG A 127 -0.26 -1.29 11.42
CA ARG A 127 -0.38 -1.91 10.11
C ARG A 127 0.89 -2.66 9.74
N LEU A 128 0.72 -3.92 9.35
CA LEU A 128 1.74 -4.75 8.73
C LEU A 128 1.27 -5.12 7.32
N PHE A 129 2.10 -4.89 6.31
CA PHE A 129 1.69 -5.07 4.92
C PHE A 129 2.90 -5.51 4.09
N THR A 130 2.73 -6.37 3.10
CA THR A 130 3.74 -6.49 2.04
C THR A 130 3.77 -5.19 1.25
N LYS A 131 4.71 -5.02 0.31
CA LYS A 131 4.61 -3.98 -0.71
C LYS A 131 3.28 -4.17 -1.43
N SER A 132 2.21 -3.63 -0.84
CA SER A 132 1.01 -3.26 -1.55
C SER A 132 1.58 -2.40 -2.66
N ASP A 133 1.44 -2.90 -3.88
CA ASP A 133 1.14 -2.03 -4.98
C ASP A 133 -0.15 -1.30 -4.58
N ASN A 134 0.00 -0.36 -3.66
CA ASN A 134 -0.88 0.78 -3.57
C ASN A 134 -0.58 1.65 -4.78
N ASN A 135 0.28 1.26 -5.72
CA ASN A 135 0.31 1.79 -7.06
C ASN A 135 -1.12 1.77 -7.59
N ALA A 136 -1.58 2.92 -8.07
CA ALA A 136 -2.84 3.00 -8.77
C ALA A 136 -2.87 1.90 -9.84
N SER A 137 -3.93 1.13 -9.89
CA SER A 137 -4.28 0.26 -11.02
C SER A 137 -4.89 1.08 -12.17
N LYS A 138 -5.55 2.20 -11.85
CA LYS A 138 -6.23 3.09 -12.79
C LYS A 138 -6.15 4.54 -12.33
N ILE A 139 -6.14 5.43 -13.30
CA ILE A 139 -6.27 6.87 -13.08
C ILE A 139 -7.57 7.31 -13.74
N PHE A 140 -8.48 7.87 -12.94
CA PHE A 140 -9.70 8.48 -13.44
C PHE A 140 -9.52 9.97 -13.52
N VAL A 141 -9.83 10.52 -14.68
CA VAL A 141 -9.97 11.96 -14.87
C VAL A 141 -11.44 12.27 -14.95
N MET A 142 -11.91 13.08 -14.00
CA MET A 142 -13.28 13.52 -13.90
C MET A 142 -13.38 15.01 -14.18
N GLN A 143 -14.42 15.40 -14.89
CA GLN A 143 -14.77 16.79 -15.09
C GLN A 143 -16.26 16.98 -14.91
N LYS A 144 -16.69 18.01 -14.16
CA LYS A 144 -18.11 18.25 -13.85
C LYS A 144 -18.81 17.02 -13.22
N GLY A 145 -18.07 16.27 -12.41
CA GLY A 145 -18.58 15.07 -11.74
C GLY A 145 -18.73 13.83 -12.64
N GLN A 146 -18.31 13.88 -13.90
CA GLN A 146 -18.34 12.75 -14.82
C GLN A 146 -16.93 12.27 -15.16
N ILE A 147 -16.72 10.96 -15.26
CA ILE A 147 -15.46 10.37 -15.74
C ILE A 147 -15.35 10.64 -17.23
N ILE A 148 -14.36 11.43 -17.64
CA ILE A 148 -14.10 11.77 -19.05
C ILE A 148 -12.95 10.96 -19.64
N LYS A 149 -12.09 10.39 -18.78
CA LYS A 149 -10.96 9.57 -19.20
C LYS A 149 -10.60 8.57 -18.11
N GLN A 150 -10.29 7.35 -18.54
CA GLN A 150 -9.58 6.36 -17.72
C GLN A 150 -8.20 6.15 -18.36
N ILE A 151 -7.14 6.23 -17.56
CA ILE A 151 -5.76 6.11 -18.03
C ILE A 151 -5.06 5.02 -17.22
N ASP A 152 -4.29 4.19 -17.91
CA ASP A 152 -3.38 3.24 -17.28
C ASP A 152 -2.19 4.01 -16.67
N PRO A 153 -1.86 3.84 -15.38
CA PRO A 153 -0.70 4.47 -14.75
C PRO A 153 0.66 4.16 -15.42
N LEU A 154 0.75 3.08 -16.21
CA LEU A 154 1.91 2.75 -17.04
C LEU A 154 1.92 3.44 -18.42
N SER A 155 0.84 4.15 -18.77
CA SER A 155 0.74 4.95 -19.99
C SER A 155 1.39 6.32 -19.77
N TYR A 156 2.72 6.36 -19.88
CA TYR A 156 3.48 7.59 -19.71
C TYR A 156 3.19 8.59 -20.82
N GLY A 157 3.05 9.86 -20.45
CA GLY A 157 2.74 10.91 -21.41
C GLY A 157 2.20 12.19 -20.81
N ASN A 158 1.93 13.14 -21.69
CA ASN A 158 1.31 14.42 -21.35
C ASN A 158 -0.13 14.45 -21.86
N TYR A 159 -1.05 14.86 -21.00
CA TYR A 159 -2.46 15.00 -21.35
C TYR A 159 -2.92 16.41 -21.03
N SER A 160 -3.83 16.93 -21.85
CA SER A 160 -4.39 18.26 -21.69
C SER A 160 -5.91 18.17 -21.61
N PHE A 161 -6.48 18.86 -20.63
CA PHE A 161 -7.91 18.92 -20.41
C PHE A 161 -8.38 20.37 -20.39
N THR A 162 -9.36 20.69 -21.22
CA THR A 162 -9.95 22.03 -21.31
C THR A 162 -11.03 22.17 -20.25
N GLY A 163 -10.89 23.15 -19.36
CA GLY A 163 -11.86 23.50 -18.34
C GLY A 163 -12.32 24.95 -18.44
N LYS A 164 -13.15 25.37 -17.47
CA LYS A 164 -13.79 26.70 -17.44
C LYS A 164 -12.78 27.85 -17.38
N ALA A 165 -11.68 27.67 -16.68
CA ALA A 165 -10.61 28.67 -16.54
C ALA A 165 -9.47 28.49 -17.55
N GLY A 166 -9.58 27.56 -18.51
CA GLY A 166 -8.59 27.28 -19.53
C GLY A 166 -8.06 25.85 -19.48
N ILE A 167 -6.84 25.63 -19.97
CA ILE A 167 -6.25 24.30 -20.14
C ILE A 167 -5.53 23.88 -18.85
N THR A 168 -5.69 22.61 -18.46
CA THR A 168 -4.91 21.95 -17.42
C THR A 168 -4.04 20.86 -18.06
N LYS A 169 -2.73 20.93 -17.83
CA LYS A 169 -1.75 19.97 -18.36
C LYS A 169 -1.32 19.01 -17.26
N ILE A 170 -1.41 17.72 -17.54
CA ILE A 170 -0.97 16.66 -16.63
C ILE A 170 0.15 15.85 -17.27
N ASN A 171 1.02 15.32 -16.44
CA ASN A 171 2.06 14.37 -16.83
C ASN A 171 1.88 13.08 -16.02
N ILE A 172 1.98 11.95 -16.72
CA ILE A 172 2.05 10.62 -16.15
C ILE A 172 3.46 10.10 -16.44
N SER A 173 4.16 9.70 -15.39
CA SER A 173 5.54 9.21 -15.44
C SER A 173 5.77 8.16 -14.37
N GLU A 174 6.98 7.59 -14.34
CA GLU A 174 7.44 6.71 -13.25
C GLU A 174 7.32 7.35 -11.85
N SER A 175 7.35 8.69 -11.77
CA SER A 175 7.21 9.43 -10.52
C SER A 175 5.75 9.65 -10.07
N GLY A 176 4.78 9.14 -10.84
CA GLY A 176 3.34 9.29 -10.60
C GLY A 176 2.68 10.30 -11.52
N VAL A 177 1.43 10.64 -11.19
CA VAL A 177 0.62 11.61 -11.93
C VAL A 177 0.76 12.99 -11.31
N LYS A 178 1.05 14.00 -12.12
CA LYS A 178 1.20 15.38 -11.64
C LYS A 178 0.52 16.37 -12.57
N ILE A 179 -0.09 17.40 -12.00
CA ILE A 179 -0.50 18.59 -12.76
C ILE A 179 0.73 19.47 -12.97
N MET A 180 1.15 19.61 -14.22
CA MET A 180 2.33 20.39 -14.59
C MET A 180 2.03 21.88 -14.61
N ASP A 181 0.87 22.24 -15.19
CA ASP A 181 0.44 23.64 -15.31
C ASP A 181 -1.07 23.72 -15.46
N SER A 182 -1.62 24.90 -15.17
CA SER A 182 -3.02 25.23 -15.42
C SER A 182 -3.19 26.72 -15.66
N ASP A 183 -4.14 27.08 -16.51
CA ASP A 183 -4.49 28.48 -16.79
C ASP A 183 -5.27 29.16 -15.65
N CYS A 184 -5.51 28.44 -14.55
CA CYS A 184 -6.24 29.01 -13.41
C CYS A 184 -5.40 30.04 -12.63
N ARG A 185 -6.06 31.09 -12.15
CA ARG A 185 -5.42 32.23 -11.46
C ARG A 185 -4.50 31.84 -10.30
N HIS A 186 -4.91 30.85 -9.50
CA HIS A 186 -4.23 30.54 -8.24
C HIS A 186 -3.16 29.43 -8.35
N LYS A 187 -3.17 28.64 -9.43
CA LYS A 187 -2.23 27.53 -9.70
C LYS A 187 -1.98 26.59 -8.50
N ILE A 188 -2.98 26.41 -7.62
CA ILE A 188 -2.87 25.56 -6.42
C ILE A 188 -2.62 24.10 -6.84
N CYS A 189 -3.34 23.64 -7.86
CA CYS A 189 -3.25 22.28 -8.37
C CYS A 189 -1.84 21.93 -8.90
N SER A 190 -1.15 22.86 -9.55
CA SER A 190 0.22 22.67 -10.06
C SER A 190 1.27 22.59 -8.94
N LYS A 191 0.94 23.09 -7.74
CA LYS A 191 1.80 23.00 -6.55
C LYS A 191 1.59 21.72 -5.74
N MET A 192 0.54 20.95 -6.05
CA MET A 192 0.31 19.66 -5.40
C MET A 192 1.41 18.66 -5.76
N LYS A 193 1.69 17.74 -4.84
CA LYS A 193 2.64 16.64 -5.08
C LYS A 193 2.07 15.66 -6.10
N ALA A 194 2.95 14.94 -6.79
CA ALA A 194 2.52 13.85 -7.66
C ALA A 194 1.77 12.79 -6.84
N ILE A 195 0.70 12.27 -7.42
CA ILE A 195 -0.05 11.16 -6.84
C ILE A 195 0.53 9.85 -7.35
N THR A 196 0.76 8.94 -6.41
CA THR A 196 1.42 7.65 -6.69
C THR A 196 0.62 6.49 -6.12
N LYS A 197 -0.26 6.77 -5.16
CA LYS A 197 -0.97 5.76 -4.42
C LYS A 197 -2.46 5.75 -4.74
N ALA A 198 -3.07 4.57 -4.75
CA ALA A 198 -4.50 4.36 -4.69
C ALA A 198 -5.10 5.15 -3.53
N GLY A 199 -6.16 5.89 -3.80
CA GLY A 199 -6.79 6.84 -2.90
C GLY A 199 -6.24 8.27 -2.96
N ASP A 200 -5.06 8.49 -3.56
CA ASP A 200 -4.55 9.84 -3.77
C ASP A 200 -5.38 10.56 -4.84
N PHE A 201 -5.48 11.89 -4.72
CA PHE A 201 -6.20 12.71 -5.70
C PHE A 201 -5.52 14.06 -5.96
N LEU A 202 -5.77 14.58 -7.16
CA LEU A 202 -5.46 15.96 -7.55
C LEU A 202 -6.75 16.68 -7.93
N THR A 203 -6.79 17.98 -7.72
CA THR A 203 -7.99 18.78 -7.99
C THR A 203 -7.63 20.17 -8.47
N CYS A 204 -8.23 20.56 -9.60
CA CYS A 204 -8.24 21.92 -10.09
C CYS A 204 -9.67 22.45 -10.03
N ILE A 205 -10.02 23.06 -8.89
CA ILE A 205 -11.38 23.58 -8.63
C ILE A 205 -11.87 24.52 -9.73
N PRO A 206 -11.08 25.53 -10.20
CA PRO A 206 -11.57 26.48 -11.21
C PRO A 206 -11.85 25.83 -12.58
N ASN A 207 -11.21 24.70 -12.89
CA ASN A 207 -11.43 23.94 -14.11
C ASN A 207 -12.39 22.76 -13.92
N GLU A 208 -12.94 22.59 -12.71
CA GLU A 208 -13.85 21.49 -12.33
C GLU A 208 -13.25 20.12 -12.64
N LEU A 209 -11.91 20.01 -12.55
CA LEU A 209 -11.14 18.82 -12.92
C LEU A 209 -10.67 18.10 -11.65
N HIS A 210 -11.00 16.82 -11.54
CA HIS A 210 -10.57 15.94 -10.47
C HIS A 210 -9.84 14.73 -11.05
N ILE A 211 -8.73 14.35 -10.45
CA ILE A 211 -7.94 13.20 -10.87
C ILE A 211 -7.82 12.28 -9.66
N PHE A 212 -8.22 11.03 -9.79
CA PHE A 212 -8.21 10.05 -8.71
C PHE A 212 -7.43 8.82 -9.14
N ALA A 213 -6.56 8.34 -8.25
CA ALA A 213 -5.83 7.09 -8.40
C ALA A 213 -6.58 5.97 -7.69
N GLU A 214 -6.95 4.90 -8.40
CA GLU A 214 -7.57 3.68 -7.85
C GLU A 214 -6.62 2.50 -7.97
#